data_AF-A0A343DRL1-F1
#
_entry.id   AF-A0A343DRL1-F1
#
_cell.length_a   1.000
_cell.length_b   1.000
_cell.length_c   1.000
_cell.angle_alpha   90.00
_cell.angle_beta   90.00
_cell.angle_gamma   90.00
#
_symmetry.space_group_name_H-M   'P 1'
#
loop_
_entity.id
_entity.type
_entity.pdbx_description
1 polymer ?
#
loop_
_entity_poly.entity_id
_entity_poly.type
_entity_poly.pdbx_seq_one_letter_code
_entity_poly.pdbx_strand_id
1 'polypeptide(L)'
;MVLFILSLVILVIVFFMFLMNMFISKKSMEDREKSSPFECGFDPITHPRLPLSIHFFLLSLIFLMFDVELSILFPFLLGLKNFSNYYIMHMYMYMILIILLLGLYLEWMDNSINWIK
;
A
#
# COMPACT_ATOMS: atom_id res chain seq x y z
N MET A 1 6.52 -22.37 12.09
CA MET A 1 7.18 -22.20 13.42
C MET A 1 8.38 -21.27 13.33
N VAL A 2 9.37 -21.51 12.46
CA VAL A 2 10.56 -20.63 12.32
C VAL A 2 10.19 -19.18 11.95
N LEU A 3 9.28 -18.97 10.99
CA LEU A 3 8.78 -17.63 10.62
C LEU A 3 8.15 -16.88 11.79
N PHE A 4 7.42 -17.58 12.65
CA PHE A 4 6.79 -17.00 13.83
C PHE A 4 7.82 -16.59 14.89
N ILE A 5 8.87 -17.41 15.08
CA ILE A 5 9.99 -17.07 15.97
C ILE A 5 10.73 -15.85 15.44
N LEU A 6 11.00 -15.78 14.13
CA LEU A 6 11.65 -14.63 13.49
C LEU A 6 10.83 -13.35 13.66
N SER A 7 9.50 -13.39 13.46
CA SER A 7 8.65 -12.21 13.66
C SER A 7 8.65 -11.73 15.11
N LEU A 8 8.67 -12.65 16.08
CA LEU A 8 8.75 -12.31 17.50
C LEU A 8 10.09 -11.66 17.84
N VAL A 9 11.20 -12.20 17.33
CA VAL A 9 12.54 -11.62 17.55
C VAL A 9 12.61 -10.19 17.01
N ILE A 10 12.10 -9.95 15.79
CA ILE A 10 12.09 -8.61 15.19
C ILE A 10 11.26 -7.63 16.04
N LEU A 11 10.08 -8.06 16.51
CA LEU A 11 9.23 -7.23 17.37
C LEU A 11 9.93 -6.83 18.68
N VAL A 12 10.62 -7.77 19.32
CA VAL A 12 11.38 -7.53 20.55
C VAL A 12 12.52 -6.54 20.30
N ILE A 13 13.25 -6.67 19.19
CA ILE A 13 14.33 -5.74 18.83
C ILE A 13 13.79 -4.32 18.62
N VAL A 14 12.71 -4.17 17.85
CA VAL A 14 12.10 -2.84 17.60
C VAL A 14 11.59 -2.21 18.90
N PHE A 15 10.94 -3.00 19.75
CA PHE A 15 10.46 -2.51 21.04
C PHE A 15 11.60 -2.09 21.96
N PHE A 16 12.69 -2.87 21.99
CA PHE A 16 13.87 -2.52 22.77
C PHE A 16 14.55 -1.24 22.25
N MET A 17 14.67 -1.07 20.93
CA MET A 17 15.19 0.18 20.34
C MET A 17 14.30 1.38 20.69
N PHE A 18 12.98 1.22 20.67
CA PHE A 18 12.06 2.27 21.08
C PHE A 18 12.23 2.66 22.55
N LEU A 19 12.34 1.69 23.46
CA LEU A 19 12.59 1.94 24.88
C LEU A 19 13.94 2.65 25.09
N MET A 20 15.00 2.16 24.46
CA MET A 20 16.32 2.78 24.51
C MET A 20 16.26 4.24 24.06
N ASN A 21 15.57 4.53 22.95
CA ASN A 21 15.38 5.91 22.49
C ASN A 21 14.65 6.77 23.53
N MET A 22 13.56 6.27 24.13
CA MET A 22 12.82 7.01 25.15
C MET A 22 13.68 7.33 26.38
N PHE A 23 14.53 6.40 26.83
CA PHE A 23 15.43 6.62 27.98
C PHE A 23 16.63 7.52 27.67
N ILE A 24 17.22 7.40 26.47
CA ILE A 24 18.40 8.19 26.07
C ILE A 24 17.99 9.59 25.59
N SER A 25 16.79 9.74 25.03
CA SER A 25 16.32 11.01 24.46
C SER A 25 16.31 12.09 25.53
N LYS A 26 17.07 13.16 25.29
CA LYS A 26 16.98 14.39 26.07
C LYS A 26 15.73 15.14 25.60
N LYS A 27 14.56 14.77 26.11
CA LYS A 27 13.34 15.55 25.90
C LYS A 27 13.55 16.91 26.57
N SER A 28 13.57 17.98 25.78
CA SER A 28 13.46 19.33 26.34
C SER A 28 12.09 19.49 26.99
N MET A 29 11.94 20.51 27.84
CA MET A 29 10.61 20.95 28.28
C MET A 29 9.69 21.11 27.05
N GLU A 30 8.41 20.79 27.24
CA GLU A 30 7.39 20.88 26.21
C GLU A 30 7.16 22.35 25.85
N ASP A 31 7.90 22.85 24.87
CA ASP A 31 7.72 24.19 24.33
C ASP A 31 6.62 24.14 23.26
N ARG A 32 5.63 25.03 23.36
CA ARG A 32 4.52 25.15 22.40
C ARG A 32 5.03 25.25 20.95
N GLU A 33 6.08 26.02 20.73
CA GLU A 33 6.70 26.24 19.41
C GLU A 33 7.37 24.99 18.82
N LYS A 34 7.76 24.01 19.64
CA LYS A 34 8.26 22.71 19.16
C LYS A 34 7.12 21.74 18.85
N SER A 35 5.97 21.96 19.47
CA SER A 35 4.76 21.15 19.29
C SER A 35 3.83 21.68 18.19
N SER A 36 4.09 22.87 17.65
CA SER A 36 3.34 23.44 16.53
C SER A 36 3.77 22.84 15.19
N PRO A 37 2.86 22.79 14.19
CA PRO A 37 3.21 22.34 12.83
C PRO A 37 4.28 23.24 12.21
N PHE A 38 5.23 22.63 11.48
CA PHE A 38 6.25 23.37 10.76
C PHE A 38 5.72 23.88 9.40
N GLU A 39 5.51 25.19 9.27
CA GLU A 39 5.14 25.84 8.00
C GLU A 39 6.19 26.89 7.61
N CYS A 40 7.44 26.45 7.49
CA CYS A 40 8.60 27.30 7.14
C CYS A 40 8.81 28.49 8.09
N GLY A 41 8.43 28.33 9.37
CA GLY A 41 8.55 29.38 10.40
C GLY A 41 7.35 30.32 10.50
N PHE A 42 6.27 30.06 9.74
CA PHE A 42 5.00 30.78 9.85
C PHE A 42 3.96 29.95 10.59
N ASP A 43 2.96 30.63 11.15
CA ASP A 43 1.76 29.99 11.65
C ASP A 43 0.90 29.47 10.49
N PRO A 44 0.27 28.29 10.64
CA PRO A 44 -0.54 27.72 9.58
C PRO A 44 -1.72 28.61 9.21
N ILE A 45 -1.78 29.01 7.95
CA ILE A 45 -2.83 29.91 7.43
C ILE A 45 -4.14 29.12 7.22
N THR A 46 -4.04 27.84 6.91
CA THR A 46 -5.17 26.96 6.63
C THR A 46 -5.15 25.75 7.54
N HIS A 47 -6.32 25.13 7.71
CA HIS A 47 -6.38 23.86 8.42
C HIS A 47 -5.63 22.77 7.62
N PRO A 48 -4.92 21.86 8.31
CA PRO A 48 -4.16 20.79 7.66
C PRO A 48 -5.02 19.77 6.90
N ARG A 49 -6.35 19.84 7.06
CA ARG A 49 -7.31 18.96 6.39
C ARG A 49 -7.88 19.67 5.16
N LEU A 50 -7.08 19.72 4.11
CA LEU A 50 -7.50 20.20 2.80
C LEU A 50 -8.32 19.11 2.08
N PRO A 51 -9.28 19.49 1.22
CA PRO A 51 -9.95 18.53 0.35
C PRO A 51 -8.91 17.86 -0.57
N LEU A 52 -8.86 16.52 -0.51
CA LEU A 52 -7.98 15.71 -1.35
C LEU A 52 -8.49 15.73 -2.81
N SER A 53 -7.59 15.69 -3.78
CA SER A 53 -7.98 15.59 -5.18
C SER A 53 -8.66 14.24 -5.47
N ILE A 54 -9.72 14.27 -6.28
CA ILE A 54 -10.49 13.07 -6.68
C ILE A 54 -9.61 12.07 -7.46
N HIS A 55 -8.56 12.55 -8.12
CA HIS A 55 -7.63 11.72 -8.88
C HIS A 55 -6.89 10.72 -7.98
N PHE A 56 -6.44 11.14 -6.79
CA PHE A 56 -5.80 10.22 -5.83
C PHE A 56 -6.78 9.16 -5.31
N PHE A 57 -8.04 9.55 -5.13
CA PHE A 57 -9.08 8.62 -4.72
C PHE A 57 -9.33 7.55 -5.79
N LEU A 58 -9.44 7.96 -7.06
CA LEU A 58 -9.65 7.06 -8.18
C LEU A 58 -8.48 6.09 -8.37
N LEU A 59 -7.24 6.58 -8.25
CA LEU A 59 -6.05 5.72 -8.28
C LEU A 59 -6.08 4.66 -7.16
N SER A 60 -6.52 5.04 -5.97
CA SER A 60 -6.61 4.12 -4.82
C SER A 60 -7.67 3.04 -5.05
N LEU A 61 -8.78 3.37 -5.71
CA LEU A 61 -9.82 2.41 -6.08
C LEU A 61 -9.33 1.41 -7.13
N ILE A 62 -8.65 1.88 -8.19
CA ILE A 62 -8.07 1.01 -9.22
C ILE A 62 -7.06 0.05 -8.58
N PHE A 63 -6.18 0.57 -7.72
CA PHE A 63 -5.21 -0.26 -7.00
C PHE A 63 -5.88 -1.34 -6.15
N LEU A 64 -6.95 -0.99 -5.42
CA LEU A 64 -7.69 -1.94 -4.61
C LEU A 64 -8.29 -3.08 -5.45
N MET A 65 -8.91 -2.74 -6.58
CA MET A 65 -9.50 -3.74 -7.48
C MET A 65 -8.43 -4.68 -8.04
N PHE A 66 -7.30 -4.12 -8.48
CA PHE A 66 -6.18 -4.90 -9.00
C PHE A 66 -5.55 -5.83 -7.94
N ASP A 67 -5.44 -5.38 -6.67
CA ASP A 67 -4.94 -6.22 -5.58
C ASP A 67 -5.85 -7.43 -5.31
N VAL A 68 -7.18 -7.22 -5.34
CA VAL A 68 -8.15 -8.32 -5.23
C VAL A 68 -8.01 -9.30 -6.39
N GLU A 69 -7.84 -8.82 -7.62
CA GLU A 69 -7.67 -9.68 -8.79
C GLU A 69 -6.35 -10.48 -8.75
N LEU A 70 -5.26 -9.85 -8.28
CA LEU A 70 -3.99 -10.55 -8.02
C LEU A 70 -4.13 -11.64 -6.96
N SER A 71 -4.89 -11.38 -5.90
CA SER A 71 -5.16 -12.38 -4.85
C SER A 71 -5.87 -13.62 -5.41
N ILE A 72 -6.71 -13.44 -6.43
CA ILE A 72 -7.41 -14.53 -7.13
C ILE A 72 -6.46 -15.29 -8.06
N LEU A 73 -5.52 -14.60 -8.72
CA LEU A 73 -4.51 -15.23 -9.59
C LEU A 73 -3.48 -16.08 -8.83
N PHE A 74 -3.15 -15.70 -7.59
CA PHE A 74 -2.06 -16.33 -6.83
C PHE A 74 -2.26 -17.84 -6.55
N PRO A 75 -3.44 -18.33 -6.11
CA PRO A 75 -3.71 -19.76 -5.95
C PRO A 75 -3.55 -20.57 -7.25
N PHE A 76 -3.89 -19.99 -8.41
CA PHE A 76 -3.68 -20.67 -9.68
C PHE A 76 -2.19 -20.85 -9.97
N LEU A 77 -1.33 -19.86 -9.69
CA LEU A 77 0.12 -20.01 -9.88
C LEU A 77 0.70 -21.16 -9.03
N LEU A 78 0.23 -21.32 -7.79
CA LEU A 78 0.68 -22.40 -6.91
C LEU A 78 0.11 -23.76 -7.27
N GLY A 79 -1.11 -23.81 -7.81
CA GLY A 79 -1.83 -25.04 -8.09
C GLY A 79 -1.40 -25.79 -9.36
N LEU A 80 -0.58 -25.18 -10.24
CA LEU A 80 -0.23 -25.71 -11.57
C LEU A 80 0.27 -27.17 -11.58
N LYS A 81 0.80 -27.67 -10.47
CA LYS A 81 1.36 -29.03 -10.37
C LYS A 81 0.32 -30.12 -10.05
N ASN A 82 -0.83 -29.77 -9.48
CA ASN A 82 -1.79 -30.75 -8.92
C ASN A 82 -3.07 -30.92 -9.75
N PHE A 83 -3.28 -30.11 -10.79
CA PHE A 83 -4.48 -30.22 -11.62
C PHE A 83 -4.32 -31.27 -12.71
N SER A 84 -5.36 -32.09 -12.90
CA SER A 84 -5.39 -33.18 -13.89
C SER A 84 -5.43 -32.69 -15.33
N ASN A 85 -5.87 -31.44 -15.58
CA ASN A 85 -5.98 -30.88 -16.92
C ASN A 85 -5.30 -29.51 -17.03
N TYR A 86 -4.01 -29.54 -17.37
CA TYR A 86 -3.17 -28.35 -17.54
C TYR A 86 -3.71 -27.36 -18.58
N TYR A 87 -4.33 -27.86 -19.66
CA TYR A 87 -4.88 -27.02 -20.74
C TYR A 87 -6.02 -26.14 -20.27
N ILE A 88 -6.96 -26.70 -19.50
CA ILE A 88 -8.12 -25.95 -18.99
C ILE A 88 -7.66 -24.83 -18.04
N MET A 89 -6.70 -25.13 -17.17
CA MET A 89 -6.16 -24.15 -16.23
C MET A 89 -5.45 -22.99 -16.94
N HIS A 90 -4.64 -23.31 -17.95
CA HIS A 90 -3.93 -22.29 -18.73
C HIS A 90 -4.90 -21.38 -19.49
N MET A 91 -6.00 -21.95 -20.01
CA MET A 91 -7.07 -21.17 -20.64
C MET A 91 -7.74 -20.20 -19.66
N TYR A 92 -8.06 -20.63 -18.44
CA TYR A 92 -8.63 -19.74 -17.42
C TYR A 92 -7.66 -18.61 -17.03
N MET A 93 -6.38 -18.93 -16.85
CA MET A 93 -5.36 -17.91 -16.55
C MET A 93 -5.24 -16.87 -17.66
N TYR A 94 -5.20 -17.30 -18.93
CA TYR A 94 -5.17 -16.36 -20.04
C TYR A 94 -6.43 -15.51 -20.14
N MET A 95 -7.60 -16.08 -19.89
CA MET A 95 -8.86 -15.32 -19.90
C MET A 95 -8.85 -14.21 -18.84
N ILE A 96 -8.42 -14.51 -17.61
CA ILE A 96 -8.32 -13.51 -16.54
C ILE A 96 -7.30 -12.42 -16.91
N LEU A 97 -6.14 -12.80 -17.45
CA LEU A 97 -5.12 -11.84 -17.90
C LEU A 97 -5.62 -10.90 -19.02
N ILE A 98 -6.39 -11.42 -19.97
CA ILE A 98 -6.98 -10.61 -21.05
C ILE A 98 -7.98 -9.60 -20.48
N ILE A 99 -8.84 -10.03 -19.55
CA ILE A 99 -9.81 -9.14 -18.89
C ILE A 99 -9.09 -8.01 -18.14
N LEU A 100 -8.02 -8.34 -17.41
CA LEU A 100 -7.18 -7.37 -16.71
C LEU A 100 -6.57 -6.33 -17.66
N LEU A 101 -5.98 -6.78 -18.77
CA LEU A 101 -5.38 -5.90 -19.76
C LEU A 101 -6.42 -4.99 -20.42
N LEU A 102 -7.61 -5.53 -20.72
CA LEU A 102 -8.71 -4.74 -21.29
C LEU A 102 -9.24 -3.70 -20.30
N GLY A 103 -9.42 -4.07 -19.03
CA GLY A 103 -9.86 -3.15 -17.98
C GLY A 103 -8.92 -1.95 -17.84
N LEU A 104 -7.61 -2.24 -17.74
CA LEU A 104 -6.58 -1.20 -17.64
C LEU A 104 -6.51 -0.33 -18.91
N TYR A 105 -6.71 -0.92 -20.09
CA TYR A 105 -6.75 -0.17 -21.34
C TYR A 105 -7.94 0.80 -21.41
N LEU A 106 -9.12 0.39 -20.93
CA LEU A 106 -10.30 1.26 -20.86
C LEU A 106 -10.05 2.44 -19.90
N GLU A 107 -9.51 2.18 -18.72
CA GLU A 107 -9.19 3.22 -17.73
C GLU A 107 -8.14 4.22 -18.22
N TRP A 108 -7.20 3.75 -19.04
CA TRP A 108 -6.20 4.62 -19.68
C TRP A 108 -6.86 5.52 -20.74
N MET A 109 -7.77 5.00 -21.55
CA MET A 109 -8.51 5.80 -22.54
C MET A 109 -9.34 6.91 -21.88
N ASP A 110 -9.87 6.68 -20.68
CA ASP A 110 -10.61 7.68 -19.90
C ASP A 110 -9.71 8.75 -19.26
N ASN A 111 -8.39 8.73 -19.52
CA ASN A 111 -7.39 9.64 -18.93
C ASN A 111 -7.39 9.66 -17.39
N SER A 112 -8.00 8.67 -16.75
CA SER A 112 -8.17 8.61 -15.29
C SER A 112 -6.83 8.46 -14.55
N ILE A 113 -5.83 7.90 -15.25
CA ILE A 113 -4.45 7.68 -14.80
C ILE A 113 -3.55 8.89 -15.10
N ASN A 114 -3.95 9.77 -16.03
CA ASN A 114 -3.12 10.89 -16.43
C ASN A 114 -3.14 11.96 -15.33
N TRP A 115 -1.95 12.32 -14.85
CA TRP A 115 -1.81 13.42 -13.92
C TRP A 115 -1.92 14.74 -14.68
N ILE A 116 -2.75 15.62 -14.15
CA ILE A 116 -2.76 17.03 -14.54
C ILE A 116 -1.39 17.60 -14.14
N LYS A 117 -0.71 18.23 -15.10
CA LYS A 117 0.50 19.02 -14.84
C LYS A 117 0.17 20.28 -14.06
#